data_AF-A0A961U1V4-F1
#
_entry.id   AF-A0A961U1V4-F1
#
_cell.length_a   1.000
_cell.length_b   1.000
_cell.length_c   1.000
_cell.angle_alpha   90.00
_cell.angle_beta   90.00
_cell.angle_gamma   90.00
#
_symmetry.space_group_name_H-M   'P 1'
#
loop_
_entity.id
_entity.type
_entity.pdbx_description
1 polymer ?
#
loop_
_entity_poly.entity_id
_entity_poly.type
_entity_poly.pdbx_seq_one_letter_code
_entity_poly.pdbx_strand_id
1 'polypeptide(L)'
;MGLNDASNTLVAPRPKGILDPRTGKPLGNDDPFFGELNSELSDKGFLVTSSEALITWARTGSLMYMTFGLACCAVEMIHSAMP
;
A
#
# COMPACT_ATOMS: atom_id res chain seq x y z
N MET A 1 -11.20 -11.98 -3.64
CA MET A 1 -9.85 -11.38 -3.67
C MET A 1 -9.72 -10.49 -2.43
N GLY A 2 -9.22 -10.90 -1.27
CA GLY A 2 -7.98 -11.64 -1.01
C GLY A 2 -6.89 -10.61 -0.73
N LEU A 3 -6.67 -10.27 0.55
CA LEU A 3 -5.69 -9.28 1.06
C LEU A 3 -4.23 -9.74 0.89
N ASN A 4 -3.87 -10.24 -0.28
CA ASN A 4 -2.54 -10.77 -0.54
C ASN A 4 -1.98 -10.05 -1.77
N ASP A 5 -1.09 -9.09 -1.52
CA ASP A 5 0.18 -8.81 -2.23
C ASP A 5 0.59 -7.33 -2.10
N ALA A 6 0.93 -6.90 -0.88
CA ALA A 6 1.57 -5.58 -0.65
C ALA A 6 2.78 -5.71 0.28
N SER A 7 3.46 -6.87 0.23
CA SER A 7 4.67 -7.21 1.00
C SER A 7 5.94 -6.49 0.52
N ASN A 8 5.85 -5.21 0.16
CA ASN A 8 7.01 -4.39 -0.12
C ASN A 8 6.90 -3.08 0.67
N THR A 9 7.44 -3.11 1.89
CA THR A 9 7.79 -1.97 2.76
C THR A 9 7.40 -0.58 2.23
N LEU A 10 6.12 -0.21 2.35
CA LEU A 10 5.59 1.07 1.90
C LEU A 10 5.92 2.24 2.83
N VAL A 11 6.35 1.96 4.07
CA VAL A 11 6.59 2.99 5.09
C VAL A 11 8.06 3.40 5.23
N ALA A 12 9.01 2.62 4.73
CA ALA A 12 10.38 3.08 4.49
C ALA A 12 11.12 2.08 3.59
N PRO A 13 11.75 2.50 2.49
CA PRO A 13 12.76 1.68 1.84
C PRO A 13 13.83 1.37 2.89
N ARG A 14 14.10 0.09 3.14
CA ARG A 14 15.23 -0.30 3.99
C ARG A 14 16.48 0.38 3.42
N PRO A 15 17.24 1.21 4.18
CA PRO A 15 18.34 1.98 3.64
C PRO A 15 19.35 1.00 3.02
N LYS A 16 19.38 0.97 1.69
CA LYS A 16 20.18 0.06 0.90
C LYS A 16 21.15 0.94 0.14
N GLY A 17 22.44 0.84 0.46
CA GLY A 17 23.45 1.36 -0.46
C GLY A 17 24.77 1.81 0.14
N ILE A 18 24.89 2.07 1.44
CA ILE A 18 26.18 2.53 1.97
C ILE A 18 26.37 2.09 3.43
N LEU A 19 27.26 1.12 3.63
CA LEU A 19 27.63 0.61 4.96
C LEU A 19 28.85 1.40 5.43
N ASP A 20 28.81 1.92 6.65
CA ASP A 20 29.98 2.54 7.28
C ASP A 20 31.07 1.46 7.52
N PRO A 21 32.31 1.62 7.02
CA PRO A 21 33.40 0.67 7.23
C PRO A 21 33.74 0.39 8.71
N ARG A 22 33.31 1.23 9.65
CA ARG A 22 33.57 1.05 11.09
C ARG A 22 32.51 0.23 11.83
N THR A 23 31.27 0.21 11.34
CA THR A 23 30.13 -0.36 12.08
C THR A 23 29.34 -1.40 11.28
N GLY A 24 29.55 -1.50 9.95
CA GLY A 24 28.84 -2.45 9.09
C GLY A 24 27.34 -2.19 8.97
N LYS A 25 26.86 -1.06 9.51
CA LYS A 25 25.47 -0.62 9.49
C LYS A 25 25.26 0.41 8.36
N PRO A 26 24.05 0.55 7.82
CA PRO A 26 23.74 1.61 6.87
C PRO A 26 23.97 2.99 7.51
N LEU A 27 24.65 3.90 6.80
CA LEU A 27 24.85 5.28 7.26
C LEU A 27 23.48 5.92 7.59
N GLY A 28 23.34 6.46 8.81
CA GLY A 28 22.09 7.00 9.35
C GLY A 28 21.39 6.12 10.39
N ASN A 29 21.85 4.89 10.64
CA ASN A 29 21.28 4.03 11.69
C ASN A 29 21.73 4.43 13.11
N ASP A 30 22.88 5.07 13.26
CA ASP A 30 23.45 5.41 14.57
C ASP A 30 23.08 6.84 15.04
N ASP A 31 22.26 7.57 14.25
CA ASP A 31 21.74 8.88 14.61
C ASP A 31 20.52 8.71 15.55
N PRO A 32 20.54 9.29 16.77
CA PRO A 32 19.46 9.13 17.75
C PRO A 32 18.11 9.62 17.20
N PHE A 33 18.14 10.63 16.31
CA PHE A 33 16.97 11.13 15.61
C PHE A 33 16.33 10.08 14.70
N PHE A 34 17.08 9.38 13.86
CA PHE A 34 16.52 8.37 12.95
C PHE A 34 15.99 7.13 13.67
N GLY A 35 16.57 6.78 14.83
CA GLY A 35 16.07 5.70 15.68
C GLY A 35 14.69 6.01 16.28
N GLU A 36 14.52 7.22 16.82
CA GLU A 36 13.25 7.69 17.38
C GLU A 36 12.16 7.82 16.28
N LEU A 37 12.55 8.29 15.10
CA LEU A 37 11.66 8.42 13.96
C LEU A 37 11.21 7.05 13.45
N ASN A 38 12.12 6.06 13.40
CA ASN A 38 11.77 4.69 13.01
C ASN A 38 10.86 4.01 14.03
N SER A 39 11.01 4.26 15.35
CA SER A 39 10.06 3.75 16.34
C SER A 39 8.67 4.38 16.20
N GLU A 40 8.60 5.70 15.99
CA GLU A 40 7.33 6.40 15.77
C GLU A 40 6.64 5.98 14.47
N LEU A 41 7.42 5.76 13.39
CA LEU A 41 6.91 5.25 12.12
C LEU A 41 6.54 3.77 12.21
N SER A 42 7.18 2.96 13.05
CA SER A 42 6.81 1.56 13.24
C SER A 42 5.44 1.46 13.93
N ASP A 43 5.20 2.26 14.97
CA ASP A 43 3.94 2.25 15.72
C ASP A 43 2.77 2.83 14.90
N LYS A 44 2.99 3.95 14.19
CA LYS A 44 1.94 4.59 13.38
C LYS A 44 1.78 3.96 11.99
N GLY A 45 2.89 3.49 11.41
CA GLY A 45 2.96 2.88 10.08
C GLY A 45 2.15 1.60 9.97
N PHE A 46 2.14 0.77 11.01
CA PHE A 46 1.36 -0.46 11.03
C PHE A 46 -0.15 -0.18 11.01
N LEU A 47 -0.62 0.81 11.79
CA LEU A 47 -2.04 1.17 11.84
C LEU A 47 -2.51 1.82 10.53
N VAL A 48 -1.75 2.78 9.99
CA VAL A 48 -2.14 3.46 8.75
C VAL A 48 -2.13 2.49 7.57
N THR A 49 -1.08 1.69 7.42
CA THR A 49 -0.97 0.72 6.31
C THR A 49 -2.08 -0.33 6.35
N SER A 50 -2.39 -0.85 7.55
CA SER A 50 -3.46 -1.83 7.72
C SER A 50 -4.83 -1.23 7.39
N SER A 51 -5.06 0.04 7.76
CA SER A 51 -6.31 0.73 7.43
C SER A 51 -6.43 1.01 5.94
N GLU A 52 -5.34 1.40 5.25
CA GLU A 52 -5.33 1.64 3.81
C GLU A 52 -5.60 0.36 3.00
N ALA A 53 -5.03 -0.77 3.43
CA ALA A 53 -5.31 -2.07 2.84
C ALA A 53 -6.79 -2.45 2.96
N LEU A 54 -7.40 -2.21 4.13
CA LEU A 54 -8.82 -2.48 4.37
C LEU A 54 -9.71 -1.56 3.53
N ILE A 55 -9.42 -0.27 3.46
CA ILE A 55 -10.17 0.70 2.66
C ILE A 55 -10.12 0.34 1.17
N THR A 56 -8.96 -0.07 0.66
CA THR A 56 -8.79 -0.47 -0.74
C THR A 56 -9.55 -1.75 -1.05
N TRP A 57 -9.53 -2.72 -0.13
CA TRP A 57 -10.35 -3.92 -0.24
C TRP A 57 -11.84 -3.57 -0.25
N ALA A 58 -12.30 -2.69 0.64
CA ALA A 58 -13.69 -2.25 0.67
C ALA A 58 -14.11 -1.56 -0.63
N ARG A 59 -13.29 -0.63 -1.16
CA ARG A 59 -13.58 0.09 -2.41
C ARG A 59 -13.71 -0.84 -3.62
N THR A 60 -12.82 -1.83 -3.72
CA THR A 60 -12.86 -2.81 -4.82
C THR A 60 -13.99 -3.82 -4.67
N GLY A 61 -14.44 -4.09 -3.44
CA GLY A 61 -15.61 -4.93 -3.15
C GLY A 61 -16.96 -4.24 -3.29
N SER A 62 -17.03 -2.90 -3.29
CA SER A 62 -18.27 -2.12 -3.29
C SER A 62 -18.42 -1.21 -4.52
N LEU A 63 -17.97 -1.67 -5.69
CA LEU A 63 -18.07 -0.88 -6.92
C LEU A 63 -19.54 -0.67 -7.32
N MET A 64 -20.01 0.56 -7.16
CA MET A 64 -21.33 0.99 -7.59
C MET A 64 -21.19 1.64 -8.97
N TYR A 65 -21.29 0.83 -10.02
CA TYR A 65 -21.04 1.27 -11.39
C TYR A 65 -22.11 2.27 -11.86
N MET A 66 -21.65 3.41 -12.37
CA MET A 66 -22.48 4.31 -13.17
C MET A 66 -22.13 4.08 -14.64
N THR A 67 -22.95 3.29 -15.34
CA THR A 67 -22.67 2.92 -16.73
C THR A 67 -23.09 4.05 -17.68
N PHE A 68 -22.12 4.64 -18.38
CA PHE A 68 -22.40 5.64 -19.41
C PHE A 68 -22.46 4.97 -20.79
N GLY A 69 -23.65 4.51 -21.15
CA GLY A 69 -23.88 3.66 -22.32
C GLY A 69 -24.07 4.42 -23.63
N LEU A 70 -23.01 5.04 -24.17
CA LEU A 70 -23.11 5.84 -25.41
C LEU A 70 -23.12 5.04 -26.71
N ALA A 71 -22.70 3.77 -26.71
CA ALA A 71 -22.53 2.96 -27.91
C ALA A 71 -22.85 1.48 -27.62
N CYS A 72 -22.55 0.60 -28.57
CA CYS A 72 -22.79 -0.85 -28.45
C CYS A 72 -22.14 -1.49 -27.20
N CYS A 73 -21.06 -0.94 -26.65
CA CYS A 73 -20.46 -1.44 -25.40
C CYS A 73 -21.42 -1.36 -24.20
N ALA A 74 -22.48 -0.54 -24.28
CA ALA A 74 -23.52 -0.47 -23.26
C ALA A 74 -24.30 -1.79 -23.16
N VAL A 75 -24.66 -2.40 -24.30
CA VAL A 75 -25.49 -3.61 -24.30
C VAL A 75 -24.68 -4.83 -23.88
N GLU A 76 -23.39 -4.89 -24.19
CA GLU A 76 -22.50 -5.94 -23.69
C GLU A 76 -22.34 -5.87 -22.16
N MET A 77 -22.24 -4.64 -21.61
CA MET A 77 -22.13 -4.42 -20.17
C MET A 77 -23.43 -4.75 -19.41
N ILE A 78 -24.59 -4.52 -20.02
CA ILE A 78 -25.90 -4.91 -19.45
C ILE A 78 -26.06 -6.44 -19.44
N HIS A 79 -25.68 -7.14 -20.51
CA HIS A 79 -25.74 -8.60 -20.57
C HIS A 79 -24.73 -9.28 -19.63
N SER A 80 -23.60 -8.65 -19.32
CA SER A 80 -22.67 -9.18 -18.31
C SER A 80 -23.19 -9.06 -16.87
N ALA A 81 -24.16 -8.18 -16.63
CA ALA A 81 -24.71 -7.91 -15.30
C ALA A 81 -26.08 -8.59 -15.06
N MET A 82 -26.75 -9.02 -16.13
CA MET A 82 -27.96 -9.84 -16.05
C MET A 82 -27.58 -11.33 -16.16
N PRO A 83 -28.18 -12.22 -15.36
CA PRO A 83 -27.97 -13.66 -15.50
C PRO A 83 -28.60 -14.23 -16.78
#